data_AF-A0A4Q1JW23-F1
#
_entry.id   AF-A0A4Q1JW23-F1
#
_cell.length_a   1.000
_cell.length_b   1.000
_cell.length_c   1.000
_cell.angle_alpha   90.00
_cell.angle_beta   90.00
_cell.angle_gamma   90.00
#
_symmetry.space_group_name_H-M   'P 1'
#
loop_
_entity.id
_entity.type
_entity.pdbx_description
1 polymer ?
#
loop_
_entity_poly.entity_id
_entity_poly.type
_entity_poly.pdbx_seq_one_letter_code
_entity_poly.pdbx_strand_id
1 'polypeptide(L)'
;MASHGAKGSWLLAGAVAAVLPGCGPAKLTEQECIAIQQREMAQIASWSDAARDPKWAAERSGANVAACVAGERYTRKDYECFVSASTNAEIGQCMNEESLDSS
;
A
#
# COMPACT_ATOMS: atom_id res chain seq x y z
N MET A 1 28.49 -32.88 -42.43
CA MET A 1 27.56 -33.34 -41.39
C MET A 1 28.34 -33.41 -40.07
N ALA A 2 27.79 -32.76 -39.03
CA ALA A 2 28.21 -32.73 -37.61
C ALA A 2 29.60 -32.12 -37.29
N SER A 3 29.87 -31.44 -36.16
CA SER A 3 29.14 -30.60 -35.21
C SER A 3 30.13 -30.33 -34.04
N HIS A 4 30.01 -29.16 -33.40
CA HIS A 4 30.61 -28.75 -32.10
C HIS A 4 32.05 -28.19 -32.16
N GLY A 5 32.40 -27.10 -31.46
CA GLY A 5 31.71 -26.46 -30.34
C GLY A 5 32.14 -25.01 -30.14
N ALA A 6 31.17 -24.20 -29.75
CA ALA A 6 31.33 -22.83 -29.32
C ALA A 6 31.96 -22.79 -27.92
N LYS A 7 33.11 -22.13 -27.79
CA LYS A 7 33.70 -21.61 -26.55
C LYS A 7 34.17 -20.21 -26.92
N GLY A 8 33.47 -19.13 -26.59
CA GLY A 8 33.13 -18.74 -25.24
C GLY A 8 34.27 -17.89 -24.70
N SER A 9 34.16 -16.57 -24.80
CA SER A 9 34.57 -15.67 -23.70
C SER A 9 34.14 -14.26 -24.00
N TRP A 10 33.43 -13.71 -23.02
CA TRP A 10 32.63 -12.51 -23.08
C TRP A 10 33.50 -11.26 -22.95
N LEU A 11 33.18 -10.25 -23.75
CA LEU A 11 33.67 -8.90 -23.55
C LEU A 11 33.19 -8.41 -22.17
N LEU A 12 34.15 -7.92 -21.39
CA LEU A 12 33.94 -7.14 -20.18
C LEU A 12 33.06 -5.92 -20.52
N ALA A 13 31.75 -6.07 -20.34
CA ALA A 13 30.82 -4.96 -20.32
C ALA A 13 31.03 -4.23 -18.98
N GLY A 14 31.80 -3.15 -19.06
CA GLY A 14 32.08 -2.23 -17.97
C GLY A 14 30.80 -1.71 -17.32
N ALA A 15 30.91 -1.59 -16.01
CA ALA A 15 29.88 -1.16 -15.09
C ALA A 15 29.18 0.14 -15.50
N VAL A 16 27.85 0.08 -15.59
CA VAL A 16 26.97 1.15 -15.09
C VAL A 16 25.87 0.46 -14.28
N ALA A 17 26.26 -0.06 -13.11
CA ALA A 17 25.29 -0.29 -12.04
C ALA A 17 24.93 1.10 -11.49
N ALA A 18 24.03 1.79 -12.17
CA ALA A 18 23.31 2.90 -11.58
C ALA A 18 22.56 2.30 -10.38
N VAL A 19 23.11 2.51 -9.19
CA VAL A 19 22.42 2.29 -7.93
C VAL A 19 21.27 3.31 -7.93
N LEU A 20 20.15 2.94 -8.53
CA LEU A 20 18.90 3.65 -8.30
C LEU A 20 18.64 3.53 -6.80
N PRO A 21 18.69 4.63 -6.02
CA PRO A 21 18.18 4.58 -4.66
C PRO A 21 16.74 4.09 -4.78
N GLY A 22 16.43 3.00 -4.07
CA GLY A 22 15.39 2.06 -4.44
C GLY A 22 14.09 2.69 -4.92
N CYS A 23 13.62 2.23 -6.08
CA CYS A 23 12.20 2.25 -6.45
C CYS A 23 11.42 1.29 -5.55
N GLY A 24 11.47 1.50 -4.23
CA GLY A 24 10.44 0.99 -3.33
C GLY A 24 9.27 1.97 -3.36
N PRO A 25 8.02 1.51 -3.23
CA PRO A 25 6.90 2.42 -3.06
C PRO A 25 7.18 3.32 -1.85
N ALA A 26 7.11 4.64 -2.04
CA ALA A 26 7.33 5.59 -0.97
C ALA A 26 6.34 5.27 0.16
N LYS A 27 6.88 4.89 1.33
CA LYS A 27 6.07 4.62 2.51
C LYS A 27 5.22 5.84 2.84
N LEU A 28 4.03 5.60 3.36
CA LEU A 28 3.17 6.66 3.85
C LEU A 28 3.77 7.27 5.12
N THR A 29 3.66 8.59 5.23
CA THR A 29 3.98 9.30 6.46
C THR A 29 2.92 9.01 7.52
N GLU A 30 3.26 9.23 8.80
CA GLU A 30 2.30 9.08 9.90
C GLU A 30 1.06 9.96 9.70
N GLN A 31 1.21 11.18 9.17
CA GLN A 31 0.08 12.08 8.90
C GLN A 31 -0.83 11.54 7.80
N GLU A 32 -0.26 10.97 6.74
CA GLU A 32 -1.03 10.33 5.66
C GLU A 32 -1.78 9.09 6.18
N CYS A 33 -1.13 8.31 7.04
CA CYS A 33 -1.76 7.17 7.71
C CYS A 33 -2.90 7.59 8.65
N ILE A 34 -2.72 8.65 9.43
CA ILE A 34 -3.77 9.20 10.29
C ILE A 34 -4.96 9.67 9.43
N ALA A 35 -4.71 10.32 8.29
CA ALA A 35 -5.76 10.78 7.39
C ALA A 35 -6.58 9.62 6.81
N ILE A 36 -5.91 8.54 6.35
CA ILE A 36 -6.59 7.31 5.92
C ILE A 36 -7.40 6.73 7.07
N GLN A 37 -6.80 6.62 8.25
CA GLN A 37 -7.43 6.00 9.41
C GLN A 37 -8.72 6.72 9.83
N GLN A 38 -8.72 8.05 9.83
CA GLN A 38 -9.91 8.84 10.16
C GLN A 38 -11.06 8.57 9.17
N ARG A 39 -10.73 8.49 7.87
CA ARG A 39 -11.71 8.20 6.81
C ARG A 39 -12.22 6.76 6.91
N GLU A 40 -11.33 5.80 7.14
CA GLU A 40 -11.67 4.40 7.38
C GLU A 40 -12.63 4.27 8.59
N MET A 41 -12.30 4.88 9.73
CA MET A 41 -13.15 4.80 10.93
C MET A 41 -14.52 5.46 10.72
N ALA A 42 -14.58 6.61 10.04
CA ALA A 42 -15.85 7.23 9.69
C ALA A 42 -16.71 6.32 8.79
N GLN A 43 -16.07 5.62 7.85
CA GLN A 43 -16.74 4.65 7.00
C GLN A 43 -17.23 3.44 7.81
N ILE A 44 -16.41 2.85 8.66
CA ILE A 44 -16.81 1.69 9.49
C ILE A 44 -17.93 2.08 10.48
N ALA A 45 -17.85 3.25 11.11
CA ALA A 45 -18.88 3.75 12.02
C ALA A 45 -20.25 3.97 11.34
N SER A 46 -20.29 4.10 10.01
CA SER A 46 -21.55 4.21 9.27
C SER A 46 -22.36 2.90 9.30
N TRP A 47 -21.70 1.74 9.40
CA TRP A 47 -22.36 0.43 9.34
C TRP A 47 -22.07 -0.49 10.55
N SER A 48 -21.17 -0.11 11.46
CA SER A 48 -20.85 -0.86 12.67
C SER A 48 -21.08 -0.03 13.93
N ASP A 49 -22.02 -0.46 14.78
CA ASP A 49 -22.29 0.18 16.08
C ASP A 49 -21.09 0.06 17.03
N ALA A 50 -20.34 -1.05 16.95
CA ALA A 50 -19.11 -1.21 17.73
C ALA A 50 -18.05 -0.17 17.37
N ALA A 51 -18.03 0.29 16.12
CA ALA A 51 -17.11 1.34 15.68
C ALA A 51 -17.50 2.76 16.10
N ARG A 52 -18.70 2.93 16.66
CA ARG A 52 -19.13 4.18 17.31
C ARG A 52 -18.67 4.26 18.76
N ASP A 53 -18.20 3.16 19.34
CA ASP A 53 -17.58 3.17 20.66
C ASP A 53 -16.20 3.84 20.58
N PRO A 54 -15.95 4.91 21.34
CA PRO A 54 -14.72 5.68 21.25
C PRO A 54 -13.49 4.90 21.72
N LYS A 55 -13.65 3.90 22.60
CA LYS A 55 -12.55 3.05 23.06
C LYS A 55 -12.14 2.07 21.97
N TRP A 56 -13.11 1.42 21.33
CA TRP A 56 -12.88 0.58 20.15
C TRP A 56 -12.16 1.37 19.04
N ALA A 57 -12.62 2.59 18.77
CA ALA A 57 -12.05 3.44 17.74
C ALA A 57 -10.61 3.86 18.08
N ALA A 58 -10.33 4.21 19.33
CA ALA A 58 -8.98 4.60 19.77
C ALA A 58 -7.99 3.42 19.69
N GLU A 59 -8.38 2.24 20.17
CA GLU A 59 -7.53 1.04 20.15
C GLU A 59 -7.17 0.62 18.71
N ARG A 60 -8.14 0.64 17.80
CA ARG A 60 -7.90 0.31 16.38
C ARG A 60 -7.14 1.39 15.64
N SER A 61 -7.45 2.67 15.89
CA SER A 61 -6.80 3.77 15.20
C SER A 61 -5.28 3.76 15.41
N GLY A 62 -4.82 3.58 16.66
CA GLY A 62 -3.38 3.51 16.96
C GLY A 62 -2.68 2.33 16.30
N ALA A 63 -3.26 1.13 16.38
CA ALA A 63 -2.69 -0.07 15.78
C ALA A 63 -2.63 0.02 14.24
N ASN A 64 -3.68 0.56 13.62
CA ASN A 64 -3.75 0.66 12.17
C ASN A 64 -2.82 1.75 11.61
N VAL A 65 -2.63 2.87 12.32
CA VAL A 65 -1.64 3.89 11.95
C VAL A 65 -0.23 3.30 12.01
N ALA A 66 0.10 2.55 13.06
CA ALA A 66 1.40 1.89 13.17
C ALA A 66 1.66 0.90 12.02
N ALA A 67 0.67 0.06 11.70
CA ALA A 67 0.75 -0.86 10.56
C ALA A 67 0.86 -0.13 9.21
N CYS A 68 0.16 1.00 9.04
CA CYS A 68 0.26 1.84 7.85
C CYS A 68 1.66 2.43 7.67
N VAL A 69 2.25 3.00 8.73
CA VAL A 69 3.61 3.56 8.70
C VAL A 69 4.65 2.46 8.45
N ALA A 70 4.42 1.27 8.98
CA ALA A 70 5.25 0.10 8.68
C ALA A 70 5.16 -0.33 7.20
N GLY A 71 4.08 0.05 6.50
CA GLY A 71 3.79 -0.32 5.11
C GLY A 71 3.02 -1.62 4.97
N GLU A 72 2.33 -2.06 6.04
CA GLU A 72 1.64 -3.36 6.12
C GLU A 72 0.16 -3.29 5.75
N ARG A 73 -0.42 -2.09 5.66
CA ARG A 73 -1.88 -1.90 5.55
C ARG A 73 -2.33 -1.03 4.37
N TYR A 74 -1.54 -0.03 4.00
CA TYR A 74 -1.88 0.91 2.93
C TYR A 74 -0.65 1.29 2.12
N THR A 75 -0.88 1.44 0.82
CA THR A 75 0.07 1.91 -0.18
C THR A 75 -0.16 3.38 -0.51
N ARG A 76 0.77 3.98 -1.27
CA ARG A 76 0.60 5.32 -1.85
C ARG A 76 -0.67 5.42 -2.70
N LYS A 77 -1.01 4.35 -3.45
CA LYS A 77 -2.23 4.29 -4.29
C LYS A 77 -3.49 4.30 -3.43
N ASP A 78 -3.49 3.58 -2.32
CA ASP A 78 -4.61 3.58 -1.37
C ASP A 78 -4.81 5.00 -0.82
N TYR A 79 -3.73 5.64 -0.37
CA TYR A 79 -3.79 7.04 0.08
C TYR A 79 -4.43 7.96 -0.95
N GLU A 80 -3.98 7.89 -2.21
CA GLU A 80 -4.54 8.67 -3.32
C GLU A 80 -6.03 8.42 -3.54
N CYS A 81 -6.48 7.16 -3.42
CA CYS A 81 -7.90 6.81 -3.43
C CYS A 81 -8.64 7.46 -2.24
N PHE A 82 -8.13 7.29 -1.02
CA PHE A 82 -8.76 7.83 0.18
C PHE A 82 -8.91 9.34 0.15
N VAL A 83 -7.93 10.09 -0.39
CA VAL A 83 -8.02 11.56 -0.46
C VAL A 83 -8.87 12.06 -1.62
N SER A 84 -9.01 11.28 -2.70
CA SER A 84 -9.89 11.61 -3.83
C SER A 84 -11.36 11.25 -3.57
N ALA A 85 -11.61 10.25 -2.72
CA ALA A 85 -12.95 9.88 -2.28
C ALA A 85 -13.63 11.05 -1.53
N SER A 86 -14.83 11.41 -1.97
CA SER A 86 -15.64 12.49 -1.38
C SER A 86 -16.78 11.97 -0.51
N THR A 87 -17.10 10.68 -0.64
CA THR A 87 -18.20 10.03 0.07
C THR A 87 -17.74 8.76 0.78
N ASN A 88 -18.49 8.38 1.81
CA ASN A 88 -18.33 7.11 2.52
C ASN A 88 -18.37 5.88 1.58
N ALA A 89 -19.22 5.92 0.56
CA ALA A 89 -19.30 4.86 -0.45
C ALA A 89 -17.99 4.73 -1.25
N GLU A 90 -17.41 5.83 -1.70
CA GLU A 90 -16.12 5.86 -2.41
C GLU A 90 -14.96 5.45 -1.49
N ILE A 91 -14.99 5.88 -0.22
CA ILE A 91 -14.01 5.42 0.79
C ILE A 91 -14.07 3.90 0.94
N GLY A 92 -15.28 3.31 0.94
CA GLY A 92 -15.47 1.86 0.95
C GLY A 92 -14.91 1.14 -0.28
N GLN A 93 -14.83 1.81 -1.43
CA GLN A 93 -14.18 1.26 -2.63
C GLN A 93 -12.66 1.26 -2.50
N CYS A 94 -12.08 2.28 -1.85
CA CYS A 94 -10.64 2.33 -1.55
C CYS A 94 -10.18 1.26 -0.55
N MET A 95 -11.09 0.75 0.28
CA MET A 95 -10.78 -0.31 1.25
C MET A 95 -10.66 -1.71 0.60
N ASN A 96 -10.87 -1.85 -0.72
CA ASN A 96 -10.88 -3.12 -1.45
C ASN A 96 -10.01 -3.08 -2.72
N GLU A 97 -8.70 -3.34 -2.56
CA GLU A 97 -7.84 -3.81 -3.66
C GLU A 97 -7.15 -5.15 -3.33
N GLU A 98 -7.85 -6.04 -2.60
CA GLU A 98 -7.48 -7.48 -2.52
C GLU A 98 -8.66 -8.45 -2.78
N SER A 99 -9.86 -7.96 -3.15
CA SER A 99 -11.03 -8.81 -3.40
C SER A 99 -11.50 -8.90 -4.86
N LEU A 100 -10.76 -8.36 -5.84
CA LEU A 100 -11.19 -8.31 -7.25
C LEU A 100 -10.16 -8.77 -8.29
N ASP A 101 -9.02 -9.33 -7.88
CA ASP A 101 -8.07 -10.04 -8.76
C ASP A 101 -8.09 -11.57 -8.50
N SER A 102 -9.30 -12.11 -8.38
CA SER A 102 -9.56 -13.55 -8.29
C SER A 102 -10.95 -13.84 -8.87
N SER A 103 -11.13 -13.53 -10.15
CA SER A 103 -12.18 -14.09 -11.01
C SER A 103 -11.70 -14.11 -12.46
#